data_AF-S8CI00-F1
#
_entry.id   AF-S8CI00-F1
#
_cell.length_a   1.000
_cell.length_b   1.000
_cell.length_c   1.000
_cell.angle_alpha   90.00
_cell.angle_beta   90.00
_cell.angle_gamma   90.00
#
_symmetry.space_group_name_H-M   'P 1'
#
loop_
_entity.id
_entity.type
_entity.pdbx_description
1 polymer ?
#
loop_
_entity_poly.entity_id
_entity_poly.type
_entity_poly.pdbx_seq_one_letter_code
_entity_poly.pdbx_strand_id
1 'polypeptide(L)'
;GRTIGRAIRQVSSTEENIRTKAEELFKAINSPGCPQSLGIELFADKILNGSRGSSNLFALCRVIVLVTSKVPNAMDVFLAKLNGVCIYTVPKHIRYIKEEFESKDSYLRAIGFGEDDDGRMETAEKYVERLHFYMGLYGALVQTEVRGFRNLHGLREGWAWLARFLNHMPANAFTLAALRSFLEVS
;
A
#
# COMPACT_ATOMS: atom_id res chain seq x y z
N GLY A 1 11.38 5.52 14.22
CA GLY A 1 10.00 5.05 14.47
C GLY A 1 8.98 6.17 14.74
N ARG A 2 9.00 6.81 15.92
CA ARG A 2 7.97 7.81 16.33
C ARG A 2 7.88 9.02 15.41
N THR A 3 9.02 9.57 14.97
CA THR A 3 9.08 10.73 14.06
C THR A 3 8.42 10.45 12.72
N ILE A 4 8.69 9.29 12.11
CA ILE A 4 8.12 8.85 10.84
C ILE A 4 6.59 8.79 10.93
N GLY A 5 6.05 8.11 11.94
CA GLY A 5 4.61 7.99 12.12
C GLY A 5 3.91 9.32 12.34
N ARG A 6 4.56 10.27 13.05
CA ARG A 6 4.03 11.62 13.22
C ARG A 6 3.99 12.41 11.91
N ALA A 7 5.07 12.35 11.12
CA ALA A 7 5.13 13.06 9.84
C ALA A 7 4.03 12.58 8.87
N ILE A 8 3.82 11.26 8.79
CA ILE A 8 2.79 10.66 7.92
C ILE A 8 1.37 11.13 8.29
N ARG A 9 1.04 11.18 9.59
CA ARG A 9 -0.28 11.67 10.05
C ARG A 9 -0.52 13.15 9.80
N GLN A 10 0.55 13.92 9.58
CA GLN A 10 0.50 15.37 9.37
C GLN A 10 0.57 15.76 7.88
N VAL A 11 0.52 14.78 6.97
CA VAL A 11 0.47 15.04 5.54
C VAL A 11 -0.87 15.68 5.19
N SER A 12 -0.81 16.87 4.59
CA SER A 12 -1.95 17.57 4.00
C SER A 12 -1.77 17.72 2.49
N SER A 13 -2.79 18.21 1.80
CA SER A 13 -2.76 18.40 0.34
C SER A 13 -1.91 19.58 -0.13
N THR A 14 -1.34 20.39 0.77
CA THR A 14 -0.57 21.58 0.36
C THR A 14 0.85 21.19 -0.09
N GLU A 15 1.31 21.80 -1.18
CA GLU A 15 2.65 21.59 -1.76
C GLU A 15 3.77 21.75 -0.73
N GLU A 16 3.69 22.80 0.07
CA GLU A 16 4.68 23.10 1.10
C GLU A 16 4.71 22.02 2.18
N ASN A 17 3.55 21.54 2.63
CA ASN A 17 3.46 20.46 3.61
C ASN A 17 4.03 19.17 3.03
N ILE A 18 3.64 18.78 1.81
CA ILE A 18 4.14 17.58 1.12
C ILE A 18 5.66 17.61 1.04
N ARG A 19 6.24 18.72 0.57
CA ARG A 19 7.70 18.86 0.46
C ARG A 19 8.39 18.79 1.82
N THR A 20 7.82 19.46 2.82
CA THR A 20 8.36 19.46 4.19
C THR A 20 8.33 18.07 4.80
N LYS A 21 7.21 17.34 4.68
CA LYS A 21 7.05 15.99 5.22
C LYS A 21 7.90 14.98 4.48
N ALA A 22 8.06 15.10 3.15
CA ALA A 22 9.01 14.27 2.40
C ALA A 22 10.46 14.47 2.89
N GLU A 23 10.86 15.72 3.16
CA GLU A 23 12.20 16.00 3.68
C GLU A 23 12.41 15.51 5.12
N GLU A 24 11.41 15.67 6.00
CA GLU A 24 11.44 15.10 7.36
C GLU A 24 11.58 13.57 7.32
N LEU A 25 10.85 12.90 6.44
CA LEU A 25 10.89 11.45 6.28
C LEU A 25 12.22 10.98 5.68
N PHE A 26 12.75 11.69 4.69
CA PHE A 26 14.07 11.42 4.13
C PHE A 26 15.16 11.50 5.22
N LYS A 27 15.15 12.54 6.06
CA LYS A 27 16.08 12.66 7.20
C LYS A 27 15.86 11.57 8.25
N ALA A 28 14.61 11.19 8.49
CA ALA A 28 14.29 10.13 9.44
C ALA A 28 14.76 8.74 8.98
N ILE A 29 14.69 8.45 7.68
CA ILE A 29 15.23 7.21 7.07
C ILE A 29 16.76 7.18 7.19
N ASN A 30 17.42 8.32 7.03
CA ASN A 30 18.87 8.47 7.05
C ASN A 30 19.41 8.94 8.41
N SER A 31 18.69 8.70 9.50
CA SER A 31 19.09 9.19 10.82
C SER A 31 20.39 8.52 11.30
N PRO A 32 21.36 9.30 11.83
CA PRO A 32 22.58 8.75 12.40
C PRO A 32 22.25 7.75 13.52
N GLY A 33 22.91 6.59 13.52
CA GLY A 33 22.70 5.55 14.54
C GLY A 33 21.58 4.53 14.22
N CYS A 34 20.98 4.59 13.03
CA CYS A 34 20.04 3.57 12.55
C CYS A 34 20.44 3.14 11.14
N PRO A 35 20.58 1.82 10.85
CA PRO A 35 20.79 1.36 9.48
C PRO A 35 19.67 1.85 8.56
N GLN A 36 20.03 2.31 7.37
CA GLN A 36 19.06 2.86 6.40
C GLN A 36 17.97 1.83 6.05
N SER A 37 18.31 0.54 5.99
CA SER A 37 17.36 -0.56 5.76
C SER A 37 16.23 -0.58 6.79
N LEU A 38 16.55 -0.43 8.07
CA LEU A 38 15.54 -0.35 9.14
C LEU A 38 14.72 0.95 9.04
N GLY A 39 15.35 2.05 8.62
CA GLY A 39 14.66 3.31 8.34
C GLY A 39 13.62 3.17 7.23
N ILE A 40 13.99 2.51 6.13
CA ILE A 40 13.12 2.19 5.00
C ILE A 40 11.97 1.27 5.44
N GLU A 41 12.28 0.24 6.21
CA GLU A 41 11.29 -0.71 6.72
C GLU A 41 10.22 0.02 7.56
N LEU A 42 10.67 0.85 8.51
CA LEU A 42 9.80 1.65 9.35
C LEU A 42 8.99 2.67 8.55
N PHE A 43 9.56 3.25 7.50
CA PHE A 43 8.85 4.15 6.59
C PHE A 43 7.67 3.44 5.94
N ALA A 44 7.92 2.28 5.31
CA ALA A 44 6.88 1.51 4.63
C ALA A 44 5.79 1.03 5.61
N ASP A 45 6.18 0.47 6.76
CA ASP A 45 5.22 0.01 7.77
C ASP A 45 4.34 1.13 8.32
N LYS A 46 4.93 2.32 8.55
CA LYS A 46 4.17 3.45 9.09
C LYS A 46 3.26 4.09 8.05
N ILE A 47 3.58 3.99 6.76
CA ILE A 47 2.62 4.37 5.72
C ILE A 47 1.45 3.40 5.74
N LEU A 48 1.70 2.10 5.55
CA LEU A 48 0.62 1.11 5.38
C LEU A 48 -0.30 0.96 6.60
N ASN A 49 0.24 1.15 7.81
CA ASN A 49 -0.53 1.01 9.05
C ASN A 49 -0.99 2.36 9.62
N GLY A 50 -0.22 3.43 9.39
CA GLY A 50 -0.44 4.73 10.01
C GLY A 50 -1.32 5.70 9.22
N SER A 51 -1.65 5.38 7.96
CA SER A 51 -2.54 6.19 7.12
C SER A 51 -3.87 5.51 6.77
N ARG A 52 -4.19 4.36 7.39
CA ARG A 52 -5.53 3.75 7.29
C ARG A 52 -6.58 4.79 7.70
N GLY A 53 -7.55 5.04 6.82
CA GLY A 53 -8.58 6.09 7.00
C GLY A 53 -8.17 7.50 6.55
N SER A 54 -6.98 7.68 5.97
CA SER A 54 -6.62 8.97 5.34
C SER A 54 -7.42 9.20 4.07
N SER A 55 -8.07 10.36 3.97
CA SER A 55 -8.73 10.81 2.74
C SER A 55 -7.76 11.37 1.69
N ASN A 56 -6.51 11.63 2.06
CA ASN A 56 -5.53 12.33 1.21
C ASN A 56 -4.49 11.39 0.59
N LEU A 57 -4.96 10.30 -0.04
CA LEU A 57 -4.08 9.28 -0.64
C LEU A 57 -3.10 9.86 -1.66
N PHE A 58 -3.52 10.84 -2.46
CA PHE A 58 -2.63 11.52 -3.41
C PHE A 58 -1.50 12.29 -2.72
N ALA A 59 -1.80 13.05 -1.67
CA ALA A 59 -0.76 13.78 -0.93
C ALA A 59 0.26 12.81 -0.33
N LEU A 60 -0.22 11.68 0.21
CA LEU A 60 0.63 10.61 0.72
C LEU A 60 1.49 9.98 -0.40
N CYS A 61 0.92 9.70 -1.57
CA CYS A 61 1.65 9.14 -2.71
C CYS A 61 2.71 10.11 -3.23
N ARG A 62 2.45 11.41 -3.23
CA ARG A 62 3.46 12.42 -3.59
C ARG A 62 4.62 12.42 -2.61
N VAL A 63 4.36 12.26 -1.31
CA VAL A 63 5.41 12.04 -0.31
C VAL A 63 6.19 10.76 -0.59
N ILE A 64 5.51 9.65 -0.93
CA ILE A 64 6.18 8.38 -1.30
C ILE A 64 7.10 8.59 -2.51
N VAL A 65 6.60 9.20 -3.59
CA VAL A 65 7.40 9.47 -4.81
C VAL A 65 8.60 10.36 -4.51
N LEU A 66 8.42 11.42 -3.73
CA LEU A 66 9.53 12.30 -3.32
C LEU A 66 10.58 11.57 -2.50
N VAL A 67 10.18 10.80 -1.49
CA VAL A 67 11.12 10.05 -0.63
C VAL A 67 11.86 8.98 -1.43
N THR A 68 11.12 8.18 -2.21
CA THR A 68 11.70 7.08 -3.01
C THR A 68 12.57 7.58 -4.15
N SER A 69 12.33 8.79 -4.68
CA SER A 69 13.25 9.39 -5.66
C SER A 69 14.66 9.65 -5.08
N LYS A 70 14.77 9.90 -3.77
CA LYS A 70 16.04 10.09 -3.06
C LYS A 70 16.59 8.79 -2.46
N VAL A 71 15.72 7.81 -2.20
CA VAL A 71 16.06 6.49 -1.64
C VAL A 71 15.37 5.42 -2.47
N PRO A 72 15.89 5.07 -3.68
CA PRO A 72 15.18 4.21 -4.63
C PRO A 72 14.74 2.84 -4.08
N ASN A 73 15.60 2.20 -3.27
CA ASN A 73 15.31 0.90 -2.64
C ASN A 73 14.07 0.95 -1.72
N ALA A 74 13.65 2.14 -1.27
CA ALA A 74 12.44 2.28 -0.46
C ALA A 74 11.15 1.99 -1.25
N MET A 75 11.15 2.15 -2.57
CA MET A 75 9.99 1.80 -3.39
C MET A 75 9.76 0.29 -3.38
N ASP A 76 10.80 -0.51 -3.61
CA ASP A 76 10.70 -1.97 -3.65
C ASP A 76 10.24 -2.53 -2.30
N VAL A 77 10.78 -2.02 -1.19
CA VAL A 77 10.36 -2.44 0.16
C VAL A 77 8.91 -2.02 0.45
N PHE A 78 8.51 -0.82 0.02
CA PHE A 78 7.13 -0.36 0.15
C PHE A 78 6.16 -1.26 -0.62
N LEU A 79 6.46 -1.55 -1.89
CA LEU A 79 5.66 -2.45 -2.73
C LEU A 79 5.62 -3.86 -2.16
N ALA A 80 6.74 -4.40 -1.69
CA ALA A 80 6.80 -5.72 -1.08
C ALA A 80 5.86 -5.81 0.15
N LYS A 81 5.87 -4.80 1.02
CA LYS A 81 4.98 -4.76 2.18
C LYS A 81 3.52 -4.54 1.77
N LEU A 82 3.25 -3.68 0.78
CA LEU A 82 1.90 -3.46 0.25
C LEU A 82 1.31 -4.75 -0.34
N ASN A 83 2.11 -5.47 -1.13
CA ASN A 83 1.76 -6.78 -1.70
C ASN A 83 1.49 -7.82 -0.60
N GLY A 84 2.25 -7.78 0.49
CA GLY A 84 2.07 -8.66 1.65
C GLY A 84 0.74 -8.43 2.39
N VAL A 85 0.28 -7.18 2.48
CA VAL A 85 -0.99 -6.84 3.17
C VAL A 85 -2.21 -6.88 2.25
N CYS A 86 -2.03 -6.84 0.93
CA CYS A 86 -3.10 -6.88 -0.06
C CYS A 86 -2.70 -7.64 -1.32
N ILE A 87 -3.16 -8.90 -1.43
CA ILE A 87 -2.83 -9.80 -2.55
C ILE A 87 -3.26 -9.26 -3.93
N TYR A 88 -4.25 -8.36 -3.97
CA TYR A 88 -4.81 -7.81 -5.21
C TYR A 88 -3.94 -6.72 -5.83
N THR A 89 -2.94 -6.21 -5.11
CA THR A 89 -1.91 -5.34 -5.71
C THR A 89 -0.96 -6.11 -6.64
N VAL A 90 -0.95 -7.45 -6.58
CA VAL A 90 -0.18 -8.37 -7.46
C VAL A 90 -1.06 -9.09 -8.52
N PRO A 91 -2.35 -8.76 -8.62
CA PRO A 91 -3.43 -9.63 -9.12
C PRO A 91 -3.28 -11.13 -8.85
N LYS A 92 -3.13 -11.53 -7.58
CA LYS A 92 -3.04 -12.95 -7.23
C LYS A 92 -4.43 -13.53 -6.93
N HIS A 93 -4.77 -14.65 -7.57
CA HIS A 93 -5.92 -15.48 -7.23
C HIS A 93 -5.48 -16.79 -6.59
N ILE A 94 -6.00 -17.12 -5.41
CA ILE A 94 -5.84 -18.41 -4.75
C ILE A 94 -7.21 -19.07 -4.76
N ARG A 95 -7.31 -20.23 -5.42
CA ARG A 95 -8.53 -21.01 -5.49
C ARG A 95 -8.69 -21.81 -4.20
N TYR A 96 -9.91 -21.88 -3.66
CA TYR A 96 -10.20 -22.79 -2.57
C TYR A 96 -10.23 -24.24 -3.06
N ILE A 97 -9.36 -25.08 -2.52
CA ILE A 97 -9.28 -26.52 -2.78
C ILE A 97 -9.27 -27.20 -1.41
N LYS A 98 -10.32 -27.97 -1.11
CA LYS A 98 -10.56 -28.51 0.25
C LYS A 98 -9.39 -29.37 0.75
N GLU A 99 -8.71 -30.05 -0.15
CA GLU A 99 -7.59 -30.96 0.14
C GLU A 99 -6.28 -30.21 0.41
N GLU A 100 -6.15 -28.96 -0.03
CA GLU A 100 -4.96 -28.12 0.14
C GLU A 100 -5.02 -27.22 1.39
N PHE A 101 -6.20 -27.09 2.00
CA PHE A 101 -6.43 -26.23 3.15
C PHE A 101 -6.94 -27.03 4.35
N GLU A 102 -6.25 -26.91 5.48
CA GLU A 102 -6.62 -27.55 6.74
C GLU A 102 -8.01 -27.10 7.23
N SER A 103 -8.37 -25.85 6.94
CA SER A 103 -9.66 -25.26 7.32
C SER A 103 -10.05 -24.10 6.42
N LYS A 104 -11.32 -23.68 6.50
CA LYS A 104 -11.78 -22.45 5.84
C LYS A 104 -10.97 -21.22 6.29
N ASP A 105 -10.61 -21.15 7.56
CA ASP A 105 -9.82 -20.04 8.11
C ASP A 105 -8.39 -20.03 7.55
N SER A 106 -7.78 -21.20 7.34
CA SER A 106 -6.48 -21.30 6.67
C SER A 106 -6.51 -20.74 5.24
N TYR A 107 -7.62 -20.95 4.53
CA TYR A 107 -7.85 -20.34 3.21
C TYR A 107 -8.07 -18.83 3.31
N LEU A 108 -8.88 -18.36 4.26
CA LEU A 108 -9.11 -16.93 4.46
C LEU A 108 -7.79 -16.19 4.76
N ARG A 109 -6.94 -16.76 5.62
CA ARG A 109 -5.57 -16.24 5.86
C ARG A 109 -4.75 -16.20 4.57
N ALA A 110 -4.80 -17.27 3.76
CA ALA A 110 -4.05 -17.32 2.50
C ALA A 110 -4.46 -16.23 1.51
N ILE A 111 -5.75 -15.85 1.48
CA ILE A 111 -6.23 -14.73 0.66
C ILE A 111 -6.10 -13.35 1.35
N GLY A 112 -5.47 -13.29 2.53
CA GLY A 112 -5.08 -12.06 3.22
C GLY A 112 -6.08 -11.53 4.23
N PHE A 113 -7.05 -12.34 4.69
CA PHE A 113 -7.85 -11.99 5.87
C PHE A 113 -6.93 -11.96 7.11
N GLY A 114 -7.07 -10.90 7.89
CA GLY A 114 -6.44 -10.77 9.19
C GLY A 114 -7.21 -11.46 10.31
N GLU A 115 -6.60 -11.47 11.49
CA GLU A 115 -7.20 -11.86 12.75
C GLU A 115 -7.24 -10.64 13.67
N ASP A 116 -8.24 -10.58 14.56
CA ASP A 116 -8.26 -9.60 15.65
C ASP A 116 -7.37 -10.03 16.82
N ASP A 117 -7.29 -9.19 17.85
CA ASP A 117 -6.45 -9.44 19.04
C ASP A 117 -6.86 -10.70 19.82
N ASP A 118 -8.10 -11.18 19.62
CA ASP A 118 -8.62 -12.41 20.22
C ASP A 118 -8.37 -13.66 19.32
N GLY A 119 -7.65 -13.50 18.20
CA GLY A 119 -7.38 -14.57 17.23
C GLY A 119 -8.59 -14.94 16.38
N ARG A 120 -9.64 -14.11 16.34
CA ARG A 120 -10.82 -14.35 15.50
C ARG A 120 -10.58 -13.79 14.12
N MET A 121 -10.96 -14.56 13.10
CA MET A 121 -10.91 -14.10 11.71
C MET A 121 -11.72 -12.81 11.53
N GLU A 122 -11.15 -11.85 10.81
CA GLU A 122 -11.84 -10.61 10.50
C GLU A 122 -13.10 -10.86 9.65
N THR A 123 -14.07 -9.95 9.74
CA THR A 123 -15.29 -10.05 8.93
C THR A 123 -15.00 -9.64 7.48
N ALA A 124 -15.88 -10.06 6.56
CA ALA A 124 -15.77 -9.69 5.16
C ALA A 124 -15.83 -8.17 4.96
N GLU A 125 -16.60 -7.45 5.79
CA GLU A 125 -16.73 -5.99 5.75
C GLU A 125 -15.41 -5.31 6.10
N LYS A 126 -14.74 -5.74 7.18
CA LYS A 126 -13.41 -5.21 7.57
C LYS A 126 -12.35 -5.52 6.52
N TYR A 127 -12.39 -6.72 5.94
CA TYR A 127 -11.51 -7.09 4.85
C TYR A 127 -11.72 -6.18 3.63
N VAL A 128 -12.97 -5.92 3.23
CA VAL A 128 -13.30 -5.02 2.12
C VAL A 128 -12.90 -3.57 2.41
N GLU A 129 -13.06 -3.08 3.64
CA GLU A 129 -12.58 -1.75 4.05
C GLU A 129 -11.07 -1.61 3.87
N ARG A 130 -10.30 -2.64 4.28
CA ARG A 130 -8.85 -2.70 4.02
C ARG A 130 -8.54 -2.72 2.54
N LEU A 131 -9.30 -3.48 1.73
CA LEU A 131 -9.13 -3.51 0.28
C LEU A 131 -9.32 -2.13 -0.33
N HIS A 132 -10.38 -1.40 0.07
CA HIS A 132 -10.62 -0.04 -0.40
C HIS A 132 -9.43 0.87 -0.17
N PHE A 133 -8.88 0.83 1.04
CA PHE A 133 -7.71 1.61 1.38
C PHE A 133 -6.46 1.20 0.58
N TYR A 134 -6.10 -0.08 0.56
CA TYR A 134 -4.84 -0.54 -0.06
C TYR A 134 -4.87 -0.44 -1.58
N MET A 135 -6.00 -0.79 -2.20
CA MET A 135 -6.16 -0.69 -3.65
C MET A 135 -6.31 0.77 -4.09
N GLY A 136 -6.97 1.60 -3.29
CA GLY A 136 -7.00 3.05 -3.51
C GLY A 136 -5.61 3.67 -3.41
N LEU A 137 -4.81 3.28 -2.40
CA LEU A 137 -3.42 3.72 -2.26
C LEU A 137 -2.56 3.29 -3.46
N TYR A 138 -2.74 2.05 -3.93
CA TYR A 138 -2.04 1.55 -5.10
C TYR A 138 -2.44 2.30 -6.39
N GLY A 139 -3.74 2.53 -6.60
CA GLY A 139 -4.25 3.34 -7.71
C GLY A 139 -3.70 4.76 -7.70
N ALA A 140 -3.75 5.43 -6.55
CA ALA A 140 -3.14 6.75 -6.36
C ALA A 140 -1.65 6.76 -6.66
N LEU A 141 -0.91 5.73 -6.21
CA LEU A 141 0.55 5.68 -6.39
C LEU A 141 0.93 5.61 -7.86
N VAL A 142 0.29 4.72 -8.64
CA VAL A 142 0.70 4.47 -10.04
C VAL A 142 0.48 5.68 -10.94
N GLN A 143 -0.47 6.54 -10.63
CA GLN A 143 -0.74 7.76 -11.40
C GLN A 143 -0.15 9.03 -10.79
N THR A 144 0.49 8.94 -9.62
CA THR A 144 1.06 10.12 -8.98
C THR A 144 2.24 10.64 -9.80
N GLU A 145 2.11 11.89 -10.23
CA GLU A 145 3.18 12.66 -10.86
C GLU A 145 3.66 13.76 -9.93
N VAL A 146 4.98 13.95 -9.86
CA VAL A 146 5.61 15.04 -9.11
C VAL A 146 6.60 15.73 -10.03
N ARG A 147 6.39 17.02 -10.28
CA ARG A 147 7.20 17.79 -11.25
C ARG A 147 8.69 17.70 -10.90
N GLY A 148 9.50 17.22 -11.83
CA GLY A 148 10.94 17.08 -11.67
C GLY A 148 11.40 15.81 -10.94
N PHE A 149 10.48 14.92 -10.56
CA PHE A 149 10.79 13.67 -9.89
C PHE A 149 10.15 12.49 -10.63
N ARG A 150 10.94 11.43 -10.84
CA ARG A 150 10.45 10.20 -11.47
C ARG A 150 9.70 9.36 -10.46
N ASN A 151 8.46 8.97 -10.77
CA ASN A 151 7.78 7.89 -10.07
C ASN A 151 8.36 6.54 -10.51
N LEU A 152 8.96 5.81 -9.58
CA LEU A 152 9.59 4.51 -9.84
C LEU A 152 8.56 3.39 -10.09
N HIS A 153 7.30 3.61 -9.71
CA HIS A 153 6.18 2.67 -9.90
C HIS A 153 4.97 3.39 -10.51
N GLY A 154 5.20 4.04 -11.66
CA GLY A 154 4.23 4.92 -12.32
C GLY A 154 3.22 4.22 -13.24
N LEU A 155 2.63 5.00 -14.16
CA LEU A 155 1.43 4.62 -14.92
C LEU A 155 1.59 3.32 -15.73
N ARG A 156 2.79 3.03 -16.21
CA ARG A 156 3.12 1.78 -16.91
C ARG A 156 2.79 0.55 -16.06
N GLU A 157 3.13 0.58 -14.78
CA GLU A 157 2.88 -0.52 -13.86
C GLU A 157 1.39 -0.61 -13.48
N GLY A 158 0.69 0.53 -13.44
CA GLY A 158 -0.76 0.60 -13.32
C GLY A 158 -1.48 -0.06 -14.50
N TRP A 159 -1.04 0.21 -15.74
CA TRP A 159 -1.60 -0.43 -16.93
C TRP A 159 -1.31 -1.93 -16.97
N ALA A 160 -0.07 -2.32 -16.66
CA ALA A 160 0.30 -3.73 -16.56
C ALA A 160 -0.51 -4.46 -15.47
N TRP A 161 -0.80 -3.79 -14.37
CA TRP A 161 -1.68 -4.31 -13.32
C TRP A 161 -3.11 -4.51 -13.84
N LEU A 162 -3.70 -3.49 -14.47
CA LEU A 162 -5.08 -3.54 -14.96
C LEU A 162 -5.28 -4.66 -15.99
N ALA A 163 -4.35 -4.78 -16.95
CA ALA A 163 -4.36 -5.85 -17.93
C ALA A 163 -4.25 -7.23 -17.29
N ARG A 164 -3.32 -7.42 -16.33
CA ARG A 164 -3.19 -8.70 -15.60
C ARG A 164 -4.45 -9.03 -14.81
N PHE A 165 -5.03 -8.04 -14.14
CA PHE A 165 -6.21 -8.19 -13.31
C PHE A 165 -7.41 -8.64 -14.14
N LEU A 166 -7.73 -7.91 -15.22
CA LEU A 166 -8.87 -8.23 -16.09
C LEU A 166 -8.73 -9.58 -16.81
N ASN A 167 -7.49 -10.01 -17.09
CA ASN A 167 -7.25 -11.28 -17.79
C ASN A 167 -7.28 -12.52 -16.87
N HIS A 168 -7.00 -12.38 -15.58
CA HIS A 168 -6.75 -13.54 -14.70
C HIS A 168 -7.58 -13.59 -13.42
N MET A 169 -8.17 -12.47 -12.98
CA MET A 169 -8.91 -12.46 -11.72
C MET A 169 -10.35 -12.90 -11.92
N PRO A 170 -10.87 -13.85 -11.11
CA PRO A 170 -12.25 -14.27 -11.23
C PRO A 170 -13.20 -13.16 -10.74
N ALA A 171 -14.41 -13.11 -11.30
CA ALA A 171 -15.45 -12.22 -10.83
C ALA A 171 -15.98 -12.67 -9.47
N ASN A 172 -15.75 -11.86 -8.43
CA ASN A 172 -16.35 -12.02 -7.10
C ASN A 172 -16.40 -10.67 -6.37
N ALA A 173 -17.00 -10.63 -5.18
CA ALA A 173 -17.17 -9.39 -4.42
C ALA A 173 -15.84 -8.69 -4.08
N PHE A 174 -14.78 -9.44 -3.76
CA PHE A 174 -13.48 -8.89 -3.39
C PHE A 174 -12.71 -8.36 -4.60
N THR A 175 -12.76 -9.05 -5.73
CA THR A 175 -12.13 -8.57 -6.98
C THR A 175 -12.86 -7.36 -7.54
N LEU A 176 -14.20 -7.31 -7.41
CA LEU A 176 -14.97 -6.11 -7.72
C LEU A 176 -14.57 -4.94 -6.82
N ALA A 177 -14.50 -5.15 -5.50
CA ALA A 177 -14.08 -4.10 -4.56
C ALA A 177 -12.66 -3.60 -4.88
N ALA A 178 -11.73 -4.50 -5.17
CA ALA A 178 -10.35 -4.15 -5.52
C ALA A 178 -10.26 -3.33 -6.81
N LEU A 179 -10.92 -3.78 -7.89
CA LEU A 179 -10.95 -3.08 -9.17
C LEU A 179 -11.61 -1.70 -9.03
N ARG A 180 -12.76 -1.63 -8.36
CA ARG A 180 -13.47 -0.37 -8.12
C ARG A 180 -12.58 0.63 -7.39
N SER A 181 -11.91 0.20 -6.33
CA SER A 181 -11.03 1.06 -5.54
C SER A 181 -9.82 1.56 -6.31
N PHE A 182 -9.25 0.71 -7.18
CA PHE A 182 -8.16 1.10 -8.06
C PHE A 182 -8.59 2.20 -9.04
N LEU A 183 -9.80 2.09 -9.61
CA LEU A 183 -10.34 3.01 -10.62
C LEU A 183 -10.96 4.30 -10.02
N GLU A 184 -11.60 4.24 -8.85
CA GLU A 184 -12.26 5.40 -8.24
C GLU A 184 -11.27 6.42 -7.69
N VAL A 185 -10.04 5.99 -7.42
CA VAL A 185 -8.97 6.90 -6.99
C VAL A 185 -8.27 7.52 -8.20
N SER A 186 -8.64 7.16 -9.45
CA SER A 186 -8.12 7.74 -10.69
C SER A 186 -8.63 9.15 -10.99
#